data_AF-A0A6N2K6C9-F1
#
_entry.id   AF-A0A6N2K6C9-F1
#
_cell.length_a   1.000
_cell.length_b   1.000
_cell.length_c   1.000
_cell.angle_alpha   90.00
_cell.angle_beta   90.00
_cell.angle_gamma   90.00
#
_symmetry.space_group_name_H-M   'P 1'
#
loop_
_entity.id
_entity.type
_entity.pdbx_description
1 polymer ?
#
loop_
_entity_poly.entity_id
_entity_poly.type
_entity_poly.pdbx_seq_one_letter_code
_entity_poly.pdbx_strand_id
1 'polypeptide(L)'
;MANSHLGLTLFSLGLFFSLTKPTFSQDPSPTVFEILPKFGLPSGLLPNTVKSYSLSGDGSFTVYLEKECYVEFDYLVYYEKIITGKLSYGSIVNLKGIQVQRFFLWLGVDNIRVDLPPSDSIYFQVGWINKKLDVDQFKTVHSCRAGVSSGSCGGLWKQFLELQTLANQADEMDEHKEAAKHDFLDINDKKTEKKRETRLQNRLIVDESREDIDAFIKNFRDQLKIQREDSLKRTLPLDDLLGV
;
A
#
# COMPACT_ATOMS: atom_id res chain seq x y z
N MET A 1 -10.07 -20.66 -90.75
CA MET A 1 -9.37 -21.58 -89.83
C MET A 1 -9.37 -20.92 -88.46
N ALA A 2 -9.79 -21.69 -87.46
CA ALA A 2 -10.33 -21.20 -86.19
C ALA A 2 -9.27 -20.71 -85.19
N ASN A 3 -9.57 -19.57 -84.57
CA ASN A 3 -9.46 -19.17 -83.16
C ASN A 3 -8.72 -20.11 -82.19
N SER A 4 -7.60 -19.66 -81.60
CA SER A 4 -6.97 -20.31 -80.43
C SER A 4 -6.14 -19.36 -79.53
N HIS A 5 -6.50 -18.08 -79.41
CA HIS A 5 -5.80 -17.16 -78.49
C HIS A 5 -6.62 -16.68 -77.28
N LEU A 6 -7.90 -17.04 -77.22
CA LEU A 6 -8.82 -16.62 -76.15
C LEU A 6 -8.79 -17.49 -74.89
N GLY A 7 -7.95 -18.53 -74.85
CA GLY A 7 -7.87 -19.47 -73.71
C GLY A 7 -6.78 -19.16 -72.66
N LEU A 8 -5.81 -18.30 -72.97
CA LEU A 8 -4.63 -18.11 -72.10
C LEU A 8 -4.69 -16.85 -71.22
N THR A 9 -5.63 -15.94 -71.45
CA THR A 9 -5.78 -14.71 -70.65
C THR A 9 -6.84 -14.81 -69.56
N LEU A 10 -7.29 -16.02 -69.20
CA LEU A 10 -8.25 -16.27 -68.11
C LEU A 10 -7.66 -17.05 -66.93
N PHE A 11 -6.37 -17.41 -66.97
CA PHE A 11 -5.68 -18.04 -65.84
C PHE A 11 -4.74 -17.09 -65.09
N SER A 12 -4.54 -15.87 -65.59
CA SER A 12 -3.62 -14.87 -65.00
C SER A 12 -4.29 -13.93 -63.98
N LEU A 13 -5.61 -13.99 -63.81
CA LEU A 13 -6.36 -13.07 -62.92
C LEU A 13 -6.70 -13.70 -61.56
N GLY A 14 -5.89 -14.67 -61.09
CA GLY A 14 -6.15 -15.45 -59.89
C GLY A 14 -5.04 -15.49 -58.84
N LEU A 15 -3.99 -14.67 -58.95
CA LEU A 15 -2.82 -14.73 -58.06
C LEU A 15 -2.31 -13.37 -57.55
N PHE A 16 -3.18 -12.36 -57.46
CA PHE A 16 -2.85 -11.07 -56.82
C PHE A 16 -3.80 -10.70 -55.68
N PHE A 17 -4.47 -11.68 -55.06
CA PHE A 17 -4.83 -11.51 -53.65
C PHE A 17 -3.61 -11.88 -52.83
N SER A 18 -2.67 -10.94 -52.73
CA SER A 18 -1.66 -10.98 -51.68
C SER A 18 -2.41 -11.14 -50.37
N LEU A 19 -2.22 -12.29 -49.74
CA LEU A 19 -2.75 -12.62 -48.44
C LEU A 19 -2.10 -11.68 -47.43
N THR A 20 -2.61 -10.45 -47.32
CA THR A 20 -2.35 -9.59 -46.18
C THR A 20 -2.99 -10.30 -45.01
N LYS A 21 -2.21 -11.15 -44.33
CA LYS A 21 -2.56 -11.61 -43.00
C LYS A 21 -2.85 -10.32 -42.21
N PRO A 22 -4.05 -10.12 -41.66
CA PRO A 22 -4.20 -9.11 -40.63
C PRO A 22 -3.22 -9.55 -39.55
N THR A 23 -2.10 -8.84 -39.46
CA THR A 23 -1.29 -8.87 -38.25
C THR A 23 -2.21 -8.21 -37.26
N PHE A 24 -2.99 -9.03 -36.56
CA PHE A 24 -3.61 -8.63 -35.32
C PHE A 24 -2.42 -8.25 -34.45
N SER A 25 -2.05 -6.96 -34.49
CA SER A 25 -1.30 -6.34 -33.43
C SER A 25 -2.16 -6.61 -32.21
N GLN A 26 -1.79 -7.65 -31.47
CA GLN A 26 -2.36 -7.95 -30.19
C GLN A 26 -2.02 -6.71 -29.37
N ASP A 27 -2.98 -5.79 -29.28
CA ASP A 27 -2.86 -4.63 -28.42
C ASP A 27 -2.36 -5.18 -27.08
N PRO A 28 -1.25 -4.64 -26.55
CA PRO A 28 -0.73 -5.12 -25.29
C PRO A 28 -1.89 -5.05 -24.29
N SER A 29 -2.21 -6.18 -23.67
CA SER A 29 -3.21 -6.22 -22.61
C SER A 29 -2.85 -5.12 -21.60
N PRO A 30 -3.81 -4.26 -21.21
CA PRO A 30 -3.51 -3.11 -20.35
C PRO A 30 -2.79 -3.59 -19.09
N THR A 31 -1.79 -2.86 -18.61
CA THR A 31 -1.08 -3.26 -17.39
C THR A 31 -1.99 -3.10 -16.16
N VAL A 32 -1.65 -3.76 -15.05
CA VAL A 32 -2.42 -3.60 -13.79
C VAL A 32 -2.47 -2.13 -13.35
N PHE A 33 -1.39 -1.39 -13.60
CA PHE A 33 -1.24 0.03 -13.29
C PHE A 33 -2.17 0.92 -14.12
N GLU A 34 -2.61 0.46 -15.30
CA GLU A 34 -3.60 1.14 -16.14
C GLU A 34 -5.04 0.72 -15.81
N ILE A 35 -5.23 -0.47 -15.24
CA ILE A 35 -6.55 -0.95 -14.83
C ILE A 35 -7.01 -0.25 -13.55
N LEU A 36 -6.14 -0.09 -12.54
CA LEU A 36 -6.50 0.54 -11.27
C LEU A 36 -7.18 1.92 -11.44
N PRO A 37 -6.65 2.85 -12.26
CA PRO A 37 -7.30 4.15 -12.49
C PRO A 37 -8.69 4.06 -13.14
N LYS A 38 -8.95 3.04 -13.96
CA LYS A 38 -10.29 2.83 -14.57
C LYS A 38 -11.34 2.47 -13.52
N PHE A 39 -10.90 1.92 -12.39
CA PHE A 39 -11.72 1.67 -11.22
C PHE A 39 -11.63 2.80 -10.18
N GLY A 40 -11.08 3.97 -10.53
CA GLY A 40 -10.98 5.12 -9.62
C GLY A 40 -9.93 4.95 -8.52
N LEU A 41 -8.97 4.03 -8.68
CA LEU A 41 -7.90 3.80 -7.73
C LEU A 41 -6.54 4.30 -8.27
N PRO A 42 -5.64 4.77 -7.40
CA PRO A 42 -4.33 5.23 -7.84
C PRO A 42 -3.49 4.08 -8.44
N SER A 43 -2.71 4.38 -9.48
CA SER A 43 -1.89 3.39 -10.19
C SER A 43 -0.75 2.83 -9.33
N GLY A 44 -0.22 3.61 -8.38
CA GLY A 44 0.89 3.24 -7.51
C GLY A 44 0.51 2.48 -6.24
N LEU A 45 -0.68 1.89 -6.16
CA LEU A 45 -1.06 0.98 -5.06
C LEU A 45 -0.20 -0.28 -5.00
N LEU A 46 0.32 -0.71 -6.15
CA LEU A 46 1.13 -1.90 -6.30
C LEU A 46 2.57 -1.52 -6.66
N PRO A 47 3.57 -2.32 -6.22
CA PRO A 47 4.97 -2.06 -6.54
C PRO A 47 5.27 -2.34 -8.01
N ASN A 48 6.40 -1.82 -8.51
CA ASN A 48 6.83 -2.02 -9.89
C ASN A 48 7.22 -3.47 -10.24
N THR A 49 7.39 -4.36 -9.26
CA THR A 49 7.77 -5.77 -9.44
C THR A 49 6.61 -6.69 -9.80
N VAL A 50 5.48 -6.13 -10.23
CA VAL A 50 4.37 -6.92 -10.76
C VAL A 50 4.82 -7.60 -12.05
N LYS A 51 4.80 -8.93 -12.04
CA LYS A 51 5.14 -9.77 -13.19
C LYS A 51 3.93 -10.00 -14.09
N SER A 52 2.77 -10.28 -13.49
CA SER A 52 1.53 -10.53 -14.21
C SER A 52 0.32 -10.29 -13.31
N TYR A 53 -0.86 -10.14 -13.92
CA TYR A 53 -2.11 -10.06 -13.19
C TYR A 53 -3.22 -10.79 -13.95
N SER A 54 -4.28 -11.15 -13.23
CA SER A 54 -5.52 -11.69 -13.76
C SER A 54 -6.68 -10.92 -13.13
N LEU A 55 -7.66 -10.54 -13.94
CA LEU A 55 -8.90 -9.90 -13.49
C LEU A 55 -10.09 -10.64 -14.11
N SER A 56 -10.95 -11.17 -13.27
CA SER A 56 -12.19 -11.85 -13.65
C SER A 56 -13.32 -10.84 -13.86
N GLY A 57 -14.33 -11.21 -14.65
CA GLY A 57 -15.48 -10.35 -14.94
C GLY A 57 -16.34 -10.00 -13.71
N ASP A 58 -16.23 -10.76 -12.62
CA ASP A 58 -16.89 -10.47 -11.35
C ASP A 58 -16.09 -9.50 -10.46
N GLY A 59 -14.94 -9.01 -10.94
CA GLY A 59 -14.01 -8.12 -10.23
C GLY A 59 -12.95 -8.85 -9.40
N SER A 60 -13.00 -10.17 -9.28
CA SER A 60 -11.96 -10.92 -8.54
C SER A 60 -10.63 -10.83 -9.28
N PHE A 61 -9.55 -10.50 -8.57
CA PHE A 61 -8.23 -10.35 -9.16
C PHE A 61 -7.15 -11.12 -8.41
N THR A 62 -6.09 -11.43 -9.15
CA THR A 62 -4.83 -11.97 -8.63
C THR A 62 -3.67 -11.25 -9.28
N VAL A 63 -2.72 -10.75 -8.48
CA VAL A 63 -1.47 -10.15 -8.94
C VAL A 63 -0.31 -11.03 -8.51
N TYR A 64 0.62 -11.28 -9.43
CA TYR A 64 1.83 -12.04 -9.20
C TYR A 64 3.03 -11.11 -9.26
N LEU A 65 3.77 -11.04 -8.17
CA LEU A 65 5.04 -10.33 -8.12
C LEU A 65 6.18 -11.30 -8.47
N GLU A 66 7.29 -10.77 -8.97
CA GLU A 66 8.49 -11.57 -9.19
C GLU A 66 9.01 -12.18 -7.88
N LYS A 67 8.98 -11.38 -6.82
CA LYS A 67 9.42 -11.70 -5.46
C LYS A 67 8.59 -10.89 -4.45
N GLU A 68 8.66 -11.29 -3.19
CA GLU A 68 8.17 -10.49 -2.08
C GLU A 68 8.85 -9.11 -2.08
N CYS A 69 8.10 -8.08 -1.67
CA CYS A 69 8.50 -6.71 -1.85
C CYS A 69 8.22 -5.88 -0.60
N TYR A 70 9.19 -5.06 -0.20
CA TYR A 70 9.01 -4.05 0.84
C TYR A 70 9.07 -2.67 0.19
N VAL A 71 8.08 -1.84 0.49
CA VAL A 71 7.99 -0.45 0.04
C VAL A 71 7.90 0.46 1.26
N GLU A 72 8.69 1.53 1.25
CA GLU A 72 8.72 2.53 2.33
C GLU A 72 7.86 3.72 1.92
N PHE A 73 6.70 3.85 2.56
CA PHE A 73 5.85 5.05 2.53
C PHE A 73 6.03 5.79 3.87
N ASP A 74 4.98 6.37 4.43
CA ASP A 74 4.97 6.80 5.84
C ASP A 74 5.20 5.64 6.82
N TYR A 75 4.90 4.42 6.38
CA TYR A 75 5.15 3.17 7.09
C TYR A 75 5.74 2.13 6.14
N LEU A 76 6.40 1.11 6.70
CA LEU A 76 6.89 -0.02 5.91
C LEU A 76 5.72 -0.91 5.50
N VAL A 77 5.55 -1.10 4.19
CA VAL A 77 4.53 -1.96 3.59
C VAL A 77 5.20 -3.18 2.97
N TYR A 78 4.72 -4.35 3.34
CA TYR A 78 5.13 -5.64 2.82
C TYR A 78 4.07 -6.17 1.85
N TYR A 79 4.53 -6.62 0.69
CA TYR A 79 3.74 -7.26 -0.34
C TYR A 79 4.22 -8.70 -0.51
N GLU A 80 3.29 -9.63 -0.36
CA GLU A 80 3.50 -11.04 -0.66
C GLU A 80 3.64 -11.25 -2.18
N LYS A 81 4.19 -12.41 -2.55
CA LYS A 81 4.37 -12.78 -3.96
C LYS A 81 3.04 -12.87 -4.73
N ILE A 82 1.95 -13.21 -4.04
CA ILE A 82 0.62 -13.33 -4.62
C ILE A 82 -0.31 -12.42 -3.82
N ILE A 83 -0.97 -11.50 -4.52
CA ILE A 83 -1.95 -10.58 -3.95
C ILE A 83 -3.30 -10.91 -4.55
N THR A 84 -4.32 -11.05 -3.72
CA THR A 84 -5.69 -11.36 -4.18
C THR A 84 -6.69 -10.40 -3.57
N GLY A 85 -7.81 -10.22 -4.26
CA GLY A 85 -8.92 -9.41 -3.75
C GLY A 85 -10.04 -9.31 -4.76
N LYS A 86 -11.02 -8.45 -4.46
CA LYS A 86 -12.11 -8.12 -5.36
C LYS A 86 -12.13 -6.62 -5.60
N LEU A 87 -11.96 -6.25 -6.87
CA LEU A 87 -11.89 -4.89 -7.36
C LEU A 87 -13.29 -4.40 -7.75
N SER A 88 -13.65 -3.23 -7.25
CA SER A 88 -14.85 -2.48 -7.62
C SER A 88 -14.52 -1.00 -7.79
N TYR A 89 -15.43 -0.24 -8.38
CA TYR A 89 -15.20 1.20 -8.54
C TYR A 89 -14.98 1.85 -7.16
N GLY A 90 -13.87 2.57 -7.02
CA GLY A 90 -13.42 3.24 -5.82
C GLY A 90 -12.96 2.33 -4.68
N SER A 91 -12.83 1.01 -4.88
CA SER A 91 -12.57 0.10 -3.76
C SER A 91 -11.96 -1.25 -4.12
N ILE A 92 -11.20 -1.80 -3.18
CA ILE A 92 -10.77 -3.19 -3.14
C ILE A 92 -11.24 -3.81 -1.84
N VAL A 93 -11.86 -4.99 -1.92
CA VAL A 93 -12.34 -5.74 -0.75
C VAL A 93 -11.76 -7.15 -0.71
N ASN A 94 -11.74 -7.76 0.47
CA ASN A 94 -11.16 -9.08 0.71
C ASN A 94 -9.70 -9.17 0.24
N LEU A 95 -8.95 -8.10 0.44
CA LEU A 95 -7.55 -7.99 0.04
C LEU A 95 -6.69 -8.91 0.91
N LYS A 96 -5.79 -9.65 0.26
CA LYS A 96 -4.78 -10.50 0.90
C LYS A 96 -3.44 -10.32 0.21
N GLY A 97 -2.36 -10.52 0.97
CA GLY A 97 -1.00 -10.38 0.48
C GLY A 97 -0.40 -8.98 0.65
N ILE A 98 -1.03 -8.09 1.42
CA ILE A 98 -0.49 -6.77 1.75
C ILE A 98 -0.54 -6.58 3.26
N GLN A 99 0.58 -6.20 3.87
CA GLN A 99 0.73 -6.00 5.30
C GLN A 99 1.47 -4.69 5.57
N VAL A 100 1.06 -3.94 6.59
CA VAL A 100 1.75 -2.72 7.03
C VAL A 100 2.37 -2.93 8.40
N GLN A 101 3.54 -2.36 8.63
CA GLN A 101 4.23 -2.45 9.91
C GLN A 101 3.81 -1.31 10.83
N ARG A 102 3.28 -1.63 12.02
CA ARG A 102 2.91 -0.67 13.07
C ARG A 102 3.24 -1.21 14.46
N PHE A 103 3.79 -0.36 15.34
CA PHE A 103 4.13 -0.72 16.72
C PHE A 103 4.86 -2.07 16.84
N PHE A 104 5.76 -2.35 15.89
CA PHE A 104 6.50 -3.61 15.72
C PHE A 104 5.69 -4.86 15.29
N LEU A 105 4.40 -4.70 14.99
CA LEU A 105 3.51 -5.74 14.47
C LEU A 105 3.25 -5.56 12.97
N TRP A 106 3.04 -6.66 12.27
CA TRP A 106 2.56 -6.66 10.89
C TRP A 106 1.04 -6.84 10.88
N LEU A 107 0.33 -5.91 10.26
CA LEU A 107 -1.12 -5.92 10.18
C LEU A 107 -1.57 -6.01 8.72
N GLY A 108 -2.44 -6.96 8.41
CA GLY A 108 -2.97 -7.15 7.06
C GLY A 108 -3.90 -6.01 6.65
N VAL A 109 -3.85 -5.64 5.38
CA VAL A 109 -4.81 -4.72 4.76
C VAL A 109 -5.93 -5.55 4.14
N ASP A 110 -7.16 -5.39 4.63
CA ASP A 110 -8.32 -6.15 4.17
C ASP A 110 -9.15 -5.39 3.13
N ASN A 111 -9.21 -4.06 3.22
CA ASN A 111 -9.98 -3.23 2.29
C ASN A 111 -9.26 -1.91 1.98
N ILE A 112 -9.42 -1.42 0.75
CA ILE A 112 -8.93 -0.11 0.31
C ILE A 112 -10.11 0.64 -0.30
N ARG A 113 -10.30 1.91 0.03
CA ARG A 113 -11.39 2.75 -0.49
C ARG A 113 -10.91 4.15 -0.77
N VAL A 114 -11.47 4.80 -1.79
CA VAL A 114 -11.32 6.24 -2.02
C VAL A 114 -12.66 6.94 -1.84
N ASP A 115 -12.66 8.23 -1.53
CA ASP A 115 -13.90 9.01 -1.52
C ASP A 115 -14.48 9.12 -2.94
N LEU A 116 -15.80 9.23 -3.05
CA LEU A 116 -16.52 9.46 -4.30
C LEU A 116 -17.36 10.74 -4.19
N PRO A 117 -17.14 11.78 -5.03
CA PRO A 117 -16.15 11.86 -6.11
C PRO A 117 -14.70 11.81 -5.60
N PRO A 118 -13.72 11.41 -6.43
CA PRO A 118 -12.32 11.23 -6.03
C PRO A 118 -11.79 12.46 -5.29
N SER A 119 -11.49 12.31 -4.01
CA SER A 119 -10.82 13.30 -3.18
C SER A 119 -9.31 13.02 -3.14
N ASP A 120 -8.57 13.81 -2.38
CA ASP A 120 -7.15 13.58 -2.12
C ASP A 120 -6.92 12.53 -1.00
N SER A 121 -7.95 11.75 -0.64
CA SER A 121 -7.90 10.80 0.48
C SER A 121 -8.22 9.37 0.09
N ILE A 122 -7.39 8.46 0.59
CA ILE A 122 -7.53 7.01 0.44
C ILE A 122 -7.53 6.35 1.82
N TYR A 123 -8.40 5.36 2.00
CA TYR A 123 -8.64 4.70 3.28
C TYR A 123 -8.21 3.25 3.19
N PHE A 124 -7.31 2.84 4.09
CA PHE A 124 -6.84 1.48 4.23
C PHE A 124 -7.43 0.88 5.50
N GLN A 125 -8.22 -0.17 5.35
CA GLN A 125 -8.69 -0.96 6.48
C GLN A 125 -7.61 -1.99 6.83
N VAL A 126 -6.95 -1.74 7.95
CA VAL A 126 -5.83 -2.54 8.47
C VAL A 126 -6.34 -3.33 9.67
N GLY A 127 -6.70 -4.59 9.45
CA GLY A 127 -7.46 -5.38 10.43
C GLY A 127 -8.77 -4.67 10.82
N TRP A 128 -8.83 -4.13 12.04
CA TRP A 128 -10.02 -3.45 12.58
C TRP A 128 -9.94 -1.92 12.56
N ILE A 129 -8.82 -1.38 12.09
CA ILE A 129 -8.52 0.06 12.08
C ILE A 129 -8.73 0.60 10.67
N ASN A 130 -9.29 1.80 10.54
CA ASN A 130 -9.36 2.51 9.27
C ASN A 130 -8.35 3.65 9.29
N LYS A 131 -7.36 3.60 8.39
CA LYS A 131 -6.34 4.63 8.26
C LYS A 131 -6.63 5.49 7.03
N LYS A 132 -6.69 6.80 7.23
CA LYS A 132 -6.72 7.79 6.15
C LYS A 132 -5.29 8.11 5.73
N LEU A 133 -5.01 8.03 4.44
CA LEU A 133 -3.73 8.39 3.83
C LEU A 133 -3.99 9.36 2.67
N ASP A 134 -2.97 10.14 2.33
CA ASP A 134 -3.00 11.04 1.18
C ASP A 134 -2.84 10.22 -0.12
N VAL A 135 -3.71 10.47 -1.10
CA VAL A 135 -3.67 9.80 -2.41
C VAL A 135 -2.36 10.08 -3.15
N ASP A 136 -1.74 11.24 -2.92
CA ASP A 136 -0.51 11.66 -3.60
C ASP A 136 0.63 10.64 -3.47
N GLN A 137 0.74 9.98 -2.32
CA GLN A 137 1.75 8.95 -2.07
C GLN A 137 1.61 7.74 -3.00
N PHE A 138 0.42 7.50 -3.55
CA PHE A 138 0.10 6.35 -4.39
C PHE A 138 -0.03 6.71 -5.88
N LYS A 139 0.17 7.97 -6.27
CA LYS A 139 0.12 8.36 -7.69
C LYS A 139 1.28 7.78 -8.49
N THR A 140 2.41 7.54 -7.85
CA THR A 140 3.62 6.99 -8.47
C THR A 140 3.80 5.52 -8.10
N VAL A 141 4.18 4.71 -9.09
CA VAL A 141 4.55 3.31 -8.85
C VAL A 141 5.90 3.26 -8.14
N HIS A 142 5.94 2.62 -6.97
CA HIS A 142 7.15 2.54 -6.15
C HIS A 142 7.97 1.29 -6.45
N SER A 143 9.29 1.41 -6.34
CA SER A 143 10.20 0.29 -6.44
C SER A 143 10.37 -0.45 -5.12
N CYS A 144 10.56 -1.77 -5.19
CA CYS A 144 10.90 -2.54 -4.00
C CYS A 144 12.26 -2.14 -3.44
N ARG A 145 12.35 -2.04 -2.13
CA ARG A 145 13.60 -1.86 -1.41
C ARG A 145 14.57 -3.00 -1.77
N ALA A 146 15.77 -2.64 -2.20
CA ALA A 146 16.83 -3.60 -2.43
C ALA A 146 17.34 -4.15 -1.08
N GLY A 147 17.25 -5.46 -0.86
CA GLY A 147 18.03 -6.13 0.18
C GLY A 147 17.30 -6.72 1.40
N VAL A 148 16.00 -7.03 1.32
CA VAL A 148 15.33 -7.79 2.41
C VAL A 148 15.07 -9.22 1.95
N SER A 149 16.14 -9.99 1.77
CA SER A 149 16.05 -11.45 1.74
C SER A 149 15.75 -11.95 3.14
N SER A 150 14.62 -12.64 3.31
CA SER A 150 14.29 -13.50 4.46
C SER A 150 15.54 -14.21 5.00
N GLY A 151 16.03 -13.74 6.16
CA GLY A 151 17.28 -14.23 6.75
C GLY A 151 17.65 -13.51 8.04
N SER A 152 17.34 -14.17 9.16
CA SER A 152 17.90 -13.99 10.51
C SER A 152 17.56 -12.71 11.30
N CYS A 153 16.87 -12.96 12.42
CA CYS A 153 16.67 -12.04 13.52
C CYS A 153 18.01 -11.81 14.24
N GLY A 154 18.46 -10.56 14.37
CA GLY A 154 19.61 -10.18 15.20
C GLY A 154 20.58 -9.22 14.52
N GLY A 155 20.41 -7.92 14.73
CA GLY A 155 21.39 -6.93 14.24
C GLY A 155 21.10 -5.46 14.52
N LEU A 156 19.89 -5.11 14.96
CA LEU A 156 19.48 -3.70 15.11
C LEU A 156 20.14 -2.96 16.29
N TRP A 157 20.84 -3.65 17.19
CA TRP A 157 21.56 -3.01 18.30
C TRP A 157 22.97 -2.56 17.93
N LYS A 158 23.55 -3.07 16.84
CA LYS A 158 24.94 -2.76 16.48
C LYS A 158 25.10 -1.38 15.83
N GLN A 159 24.02 -0.82 15.28
CA GLN A 159 24.02 0.52 14.67
C GLN A 159 23.67 1.65 15.67
N PHE A 160 23.15 1.30 16.85
CA PHE A 160 22.82 2.26 17.91
C PHE A 160 24.02 2.54 18.83
N LEU A 161 25.00 1.62 18.92
CA LEU A 161 26.19 1.79 19.77
C LEU A 161 27.32 2.63 19.15
N GLU A 162 27.30 2.92 17.85
CA GLU A 162 28.29 3.83 17.22
C GLU A 162 27.81 5.30 17.15
N LEU A 163 26.53 5.57 17.40
CA LEU A 163 26.00 6.94 17.42
C LEU A 163 26.07 7.62 18.79
N GLN A 164 26.39 6.86 19.85
CA GLN A 164 26.51 7.40 21.21
C GLN A 164 27.94 7.85 21.55
N THR A 165 28.93 7.51 20.71
CA THR A 165 30.35 7.88 20.88
C THR A 165 30.72 9.21 20.20
N LEU A 166 29.86 9.79 19.34
CA LEU A 166 30.10 11.08 18.68
C LEU A 166 29.48 12.30 19.41
N ALA A 167 28.69 12.08 20.47
CA ALA A 167 27.97 13.15 21.16
C ALA A 167 28.68 13.73 22.41
N ASN A 168 29.87 13.23 22.76
CA ASN A 168 30.58 13.61 24.00
C ASN A 168 31.90 14.38 23.77
N GLN A 169 32.01 15.12 22.67
CA GLN A 169 33.17 16.00 22.46
C GLN A 169 32.76 17.29 21.75
N ALA A 170 32.06 18.15 22.47
CA ALA A 170 31.86 19.55 22.11
C ALA A 170 31.69 20.39 23.39
N ASP A 171 32.73 20.39 24.24
CA ASP A 171 32.91 21.35 25.32
C ASP A 171 34.37 21.81 25.30
N GLU A 172 34.70 22.81 24.48
CA GLU A 172 35.75 23.79 24.80
C GLU A 172 35.63 25.05 23.91
N MET A 173 35.36 26.18 24.59
CA MET A 173 35.58 27.59 24.21
C MET A 173 35.02 28.13 22.87
N ASP A 174 34.12 29.12 22.93
CA ASP A 174 34.60 30.49 23.15
C ASP A 174 33.46 31.49 23.44
N GLU A 175 33.75 32.31 24.43
CA GLU A 175 33.10 33.54 24.84
C GLU A 175 33.23 34.59 23.73
N HIS A 176 32.14 35.23 23.29
CA HIS A 176 32.10 36.67 23.02
C HIS A 176 30.65 37.16 22.93
N LYS A 177 30.39 38.19 23.73
CA LYS A 177 29.09 38.70 24.15
C LYS A 177 28.61 39.85 23.25
N GLU A 178 27.29 39.94 23.14
CA GLU A 178 26.44 41.12 22.88
C GLU A 178 26.74 42.03 21.68
N ALA A 179 25.78 42.11 20.74
CA ALA A 179 24.97 43.30 20.53
C ALA A 179 24.07 43.13 19.29
N ALA A 180 22.75 43.15 19.48
CA ALA A 180 21.77 43.81 18.60
C ALA A 180 20.35 43.47 19.07
N LYS A 181 19.97 44.02 20.22
CA LYS A 181 18.56 44.22 20.56
C LYS A 181 18.13 45.50 19.85
N HIS A 182 17.58 45.39 18.64
CA HIS A 182 16.65 46.34 18.01
C HIS A 182 16.28 45.80 16.62
N ASP A 183 15.40 44.78 16.58
CA ASP A 183 14.49 44.44 15.45
C ASP A 183 13.61 43.21 15.81
N PHE A 184 13.17 43.12 17.07
CA PHE A 184 12.57 41.91 17.64
C PHE A 184 11.02 41.83 17.55
N LEU A 185 10.36 42.69 16.78
CA LEU A 185 8.88 42.71 16.74
C LEU A 185 8.19 42.35 15.43
N ASP A 186 8.89 41.94 14.36
CA ASP A 186 8.22 41.41 13.15
C ASP A 186 8.62 39.98 12.75
N ILE A 187 9.76 39.47 13.23
CA ILE A 187 10.21 38.09 12.92
C ILE A 187 9.51 37.05 13.84
N ASN A 188 9.02 37.50 15.00
CA ASN A 188 8.40 36.61 15.98
C ASN A 188 7.00 36.13 15.56
N ASP A 189 6.26 36.86 14.73
CA ASP A 189 4.88 36.47 14.43
C ASP A 189 4.83 35.29 13.45
N LYS A 190 5.59 35.37 12.34
CA LYS A 190 5.71 34.26 11.37
C LYS A 190 6.42 33.02 11.94
N LYS A 191 7.40 33.20 12.83
CA LYS A 191 8.10 32.10 13.50
C LYS A 191 7.22 31.43 14.56
N THR A 192 6.32 32.19 15.20
CA THR A 192 5.36 31.67 16.18
C THR A 192 4.22 30.93 15.51
N GLU A 193 3.74 31.39 14.35
CA GLU A 193 2.69 30.72 13.59
C GLU A 193 3.17 29.38 13.01
N LYS A 194 4.33 29.35 12.33
CA LYS A 194 4.94 28.09 11.84
C LYS A 194 5.25 27.10 12.98
N LYS A 195 5.65 27.60 14.14
CA LYS A 195 5.88 26.80 15.36
C LYS A 195 4.56 26.28 15.97
N ARG A 196 3.46 27.04 15.86
CA ARG A 196 2.13 26.62 16.28
C ARG A 196 1.56 25.55 15.34
N GLU A 197 1.69 25.73 14.03
CA GLU A 197 1.31 24.72 13.03
C GLU A 197 2.05 23.41 13.25
N THR A 198 3.37 23.46 13.46
CA THR A 198 4.17 22.25 13.74
C THR A 198 3.72 21.54 15.02
N ARG A 199 3.36 22.30 16.08
CA ARG A 199 2.83 21.72 17.33
C ARG A 199 1.45 21.10 17.15
N LEU A 200 0.60 21.71 16.33
CA LEU A 200 -0.73 21.18 15.99
C LEU A 200 -0.61 19.91 15.14
N GLN A 201 0.25 19.92 14.12
CA GLN A 201 0.54 18.75 13.29
C GLN A 201 1.04 17.58 14.15
N ASN A 202 2.02 17.83 15.03
CA ASN A 202 2.53 16.78 15.92
C ASN A 202 1.47 16.29 16.92
N ARG A 203 0.58 17.17 17.41
CA ARG A 203 -0.52 16.74 18.29
C ARG A 203 -1.51 15.84 17.55
N LEU A 204 -1.89 16.20 16.32
CA LEU A 204 -2.78 15.40 15.49
C LEU A 204 -2.19 14.01 15.19
N ILE A 205 -0.89 13.94 14.88
CA ILE A 205 -0.19 12.66 14.66
C ILE A 205 -0.19 11.79 15.93
N VAL A 206 0.02 12.41 17.10
CA VAL A 206 0.01 11.71 18.39
C VAL A 206 -1.40 11.22 18.74
N ASP A 207 -2.43 12.03 18.50
CA ASP A 207 -3.82 11.66 18.75
C ASP A 207 -4.26 10.52 17.81
N GLU A 208 -3.92 10.59 16.53
CA GLU A 208 -4.20 9.52 15.56
C GLU A 208 -3.49 8.21 15.93
N SER A 209 -2.23 8.29 16.37
CA SER A 209 -1.49 7.11 16.85
C SER A 209 -2.12 6.52 18.11
N ARG A 210 -2.71 7.35 18.97
CA ARG A 210 -3.38 6.91 20.21
C ARG A 210 -4.68 6.17 19.91
N GLU A 211 -5.47 6.66 18.95
CA GLU A 211 -6.70 5.99 18.52
C GLU A 211 -6.42 4.58 17.98
N ASP A 212 -5.36 4.42 17.20
CA ASP A 212 -4.93 3.11 16.68
C ASP A 212 -4.55 2.15 17.81
N ILE A 213 -3.83 2.64 18.84
CA ILE A 213 -3.45 1.85 20.03
C ILE A 213 -4.70 1.44 20.82
N ASP A 214 -5.62 2.38 21.07
CA ASP A 214 -6.84 2.11 21.84
C ASP A 214 -7.75 1.11 21.11
N ALA A 215 -7.86 1.21 19.78
CA ALA A 215 -8.58 0.26 18.95
C ALA A 215 -7.95 -1.15 19.01
N PHE A 216 -6.62 -1.24 18.93
CA PHE A 216 -5.90 -2.51 19.07
C PHE A 216 -6.13 -3.14 20.45
N ILE A 217 -5.96 -2.37 21.54
CA ILE A 217 -6.15 -2.85 22.91
C ILE A 217 -7.59 -3.31 23.12
N LYS A 218 -8.57 -2.54 22.63
CA LYS A 218 -9.99 -2.88 22.74
C LYS A 218 -10.27 -4.22 22.06
N ASN A 219 -9.85 -4.40 20.81
CA ASN A 219 -10.09 -5.64 20.11
C ASN A 219 -9.33 -6.83 20.73
N PHE A 220 -8.09 -6.64 21.16
CA PHE A 220 -7.34 -7.70 21.86
C PHE A 220 -8.07 -8.15 23.12
N ARG A 221 -8.63 -7.21 23.89
CA ARG A 221 -9.48 -7.53 25.04
C ARG A 221 -10.75 -8.28 24.64
N ASP A 222 -11.39 -7.88 23.54
CA ASP A 222 -12.61 -8.54 23.05
C ASP A 222 -12.32 -9.99 22.60
N GLN A 223 -11.19 -10.23 21.93
CA GLN A 223 -10.70 -11.59 21.60
C GLN A 223 -10.45 -12.44 22.84
N LEU A 224 -9.82 -11.87 23.86
CA LEU A 224 -9.60 -12.58 25.13
C LEU A 224 -10.90 -12.89 25.87
N LYS A 225 -11.94 -12.05 25.75
CA LYS A 225 -13.27 -12.34 26.32
C LYS A 225 -13.94 -13.50 25.60
N ILE A 226 -13.91 -13.55 24.27
CA ILE A 226 -14.50 -14.65 23.49
C ILE A 226 -13.83 -15.97 23.87
N GLN A 227 -12.51 -16.01 23.97
CA GLN A 227 -11.78 -17.21 24.42
C GLN A 227 -12.17 -17.62 25.85
N ARG A 228 -12.38 -16.66 26.76
CA ARG A 228 -12.83 -16.93 28.13
C ARG A 228 -14.26 -17.48 28.18
N GLU A 229 -15.18 -16.93 27.40
CA GLU A 229 -16.58 -17.39 27.33
C GLU A 229 -16.69 -18.79 26.70
N ASP A 230 -15.90 -19.05 25.65
CA ASP A 230 -15.84 -20.38 25.01
C ASP A 230 -15.19 -21.43 25.90
N SER A 231 -14.24 -21.04 26.75
CA SER A 231 -13.70 -21.90 27.81
C SER A 231 -14.75 -22.15 28.90
N LEU A 232 -15.47 -21.12 29.37
CA LEU A 232 -16.48 -21.24 30.42
C LEU A 232 -17.63 -22.19 30.02
N LYS A 233 -18.11 -22.09 28.77
CA LYS A 233 -19.14 -22.98 28.22
C LYS A 233 -18.70 -24.45 28.11
N ARG A 234 -17.40 -24.70 27.96
CA ARG A 234 -16.84 -26.07 27.90
C ARG A 234 -16.55 -26.67 29.27
N THR A 235 -16.47 -25.86 30.33
CA THR A 235 -16.22 -26.31 31.71
C THR A 235 -17.47 -26.42 32.58
N LEU A 236 -18.64 -25.96 32.13
CA LEU A 236 -19.89 -26.17 32.87
C LEU A 236 -20.44 -27.57 32.55
N PRO A 237 -20.48 -28.50 33.53
CA PRO A 237 -21.07 -29.80 33.35
C PRO A 237 -22.60 -29.69 33.21
N LEU A 238 -23.15 -30.58 32.39
CA LEU A 238 -24.56 -30.67 32.00
C LEU A 238 -25.42 -31.26 33.14
N ASP A 239 -25.22 -30.81 34.39
CA ASP A 239 -25.81 -31.45 35.57
C ASP A 239 -26.99 -30.65 36.17
N ASP A 240 -27.37 -29.51 35.58
CA ASP A 240 -28.45 -28.64 36.08
C ASP A 240 -29.71 -28.61 35.18
N LEU A 241 -29.82 -29.53 34.20
CA LEU A 241 -30.99 -29.65 33.31
C LEU A 241 -31.86 -30.90 33.57
N LEU A 242 -31.61 -31.64 34.64
CA LEU A 242 -32.54 -32.64 35.16
C LEU A 242 -32.73 -32.43 36.67
N GLY A 243 -33.37 -31.30 37.01
CA GLY A 243 -33.99 -31.12 38.32
C GLY A 243 -35.14 -32.10 38.49
N VAL A 244 -34.88 -33.13 39.31
CA VAL A 244 -35.87 -33.79 40.17
C VAL A 244 -36.37 -32.79 41.21
#